data_AF-A0A9D6Q563-F1
#
_entry.id   AF-A0A9D6Q563-F1
#
_cell.length_a   1.000
_cell.length_b   1.000
_cell.length_c   1.000
_cell.angle_alpha   90.00
_cell.angle_beta   90.00
_cell.angle_gamma   90.00
#
_symmetry.space_group_name_H-M   'P 1'
#
loop_
_entity.id
_entity.type
_entity.pdbx_description
1 polymer ?
#
loop_
_entity_poly.entity_id
_entity_poly.type
_entity_poly.pdbx_seq_one_letter_code
_entity_poly.pdbx_strand_id
1 'polypeptide(L)' 'LPKAIMTPLKDGAAAGSVPDMKLMLKEFYQLMGIDEKGWPTKERLERFGLGELIKKLYFK' A
#
# COMPACT_ATOMS: atom_id res chain seq x y z
N LEU A 1 -4.94 2.85 -9.17
CA LEU A 1 -6.08 3.80 -9.11
C LEU A 1 -6.59 4.08 -10.51
N PRO A 2 -7.89 4.40 -10.70
CA PRO A 2 -8.41 4.86 -11.99
C PRO A 2 -7.67 6.12 -12.49
N LYS A 3 -7.51 6.24 -13.81
CA LYS A 3 -6.79 7.36 -14.45
C LYS A 3 -7.37 8.73 -14.09
N ALA A 4 -8.68 8.81 -13.86
CA ALA A 4 -9.38 10.04 -13.49
C ALA A 4 -8.82 10.68 -12.21
N ILE A 5 -8.40 9.89 -11.22
CA ILE A 5 -7.84 10.39 -9.95
C ILE A 5 -6.44 10.99 -10.14
N MET A 6 -5.72 10.53 -11.16
CA MET A 6 -4.40 11.05 -11.53
C MET A 6 -4.49 12.21 -12.53
N THR A 7 -5.70 12.68 -12.84
CA THR A 7 -5.93 13.82 -13.73
C THR A 7 -6.32 15.02 -12.88
N PRO A 8 -5.55 16.13 -12.92
CA PRO A 8 -5.84 17.30 -12.09
C PRO A 8 -7.14 17.96 -12.54
N LEU A 9 -7.89 18.49 -11.57
CA LEU A 9 -9.01 19.38 -11.84
C LEU A 9 -8.51 20.68 -12.47
N LYS A 10 -9.35 21.32 -13.30
CA LYS A 10 -9.03 22.58 -13.97
C LYS A 10 -9.26 23.80 -13.07
N ASP A 11 -10.17 23.69 -12.11
CA ASP A 11 -10.64 24.77 -11.26
C ASP A 11 -11.04 24.26 -9.85
N GLY A 12 -11.40 25.20 -8.97
CA GLY A 12 -11.71 24.93 -7.57
C GLY A 12 -10.48 24.74 -6.67
N ALA A 13 -10.72 24.43 -5.39
CA ALA A 13 -9.68 24.39 -4.36
C ALA A 13 -8.61 23.30 -4.58
N ALA A 14 -8.89 22.29 -5.39
CA ALA A 14 -7.98 21.21 -5.73
C ALA A 14 -7.44 21.30 -7.17
N ALA A 15 -7.62 22.44 -7.85
CA ALA A 15 -7.11 22.65 -9.21
C ALA A 15 -5.61 22.38 -9.30
N GLY A 16 -5.18 21.65 -10.33
CA GLY A 16 -3.77 21.32 -10.54
C GLY A 16 -3.19 20.27 -9.58
N SER A 17 -3.96 19.82 -8.57
CA SER A 17 -3.49 18.84 -7.59
C SER A 17 -3.77 17.41 -8.05
N VAL A 18 -2.81 16.52 -7.80
CA VAL A 18 -2.96 15.06 -7.92
C VAL A 18 -2.28 14.39 -6.72
N PRO A 19 -2.70 13.17 -6.32
CA PRO A 19 -2.04 12.47 -5.23
C PRO A 19 -0.58 12.11 -5.57
N ASP A 20 0.33 12.32 -4.61
CA ASP A 20 1.67 11.74 -4.68
C ASP A 20 1.59 10.24 -4.32
N MET A 21 1.29 9.43 -5.33
CA MET A 21 1.14 7.99 -5.14
C MET A 21 2.40 7.28 -4.66
N LYS A 22 3.58 7.84 -4.94
CA LYS A 22 4.84 7.23 -4.51
C LYS A 22 5.02 7.40 -3.01
N LEU A 23 4.80 8.61 -2.50
CA LEU A 23 4.86 8.90 -1.07
C LEU A 23 3.77 8.12 -0.31
N MET A 24 2.52 8.22 -0.77
CA MET A 24 1.39 7.59 -0.10
C MET A 24 1.52 6.07 0.00
N LEU A 25 1.95 5.39 -1.07
CA LEU A 25 2.11 3.93 -1.04
C LEU A 25 3.25 3.51 -0.10
N LYS A 26 4.36 4.26 -0.10
CA LYS A 26 5.48 3.98 0.80
C LYS A 26 5.05 4.06 2.26
N GLU A 27 4.37 5.13 2.64
CA GLU A 27 3.88 5.32 4.01
C GLU A 27 2.85 4.27 4.38
N PHE A 28 1.92 3.97 3.46
CA PHE A 28 0.93 2.91 3.66
C PHE A 28 1.57 1.54 3.91
N TYR A 29 2.58 1.16 3.12
CA TYR A 29 3.25 -0.13 3.28
C TYR A 29 4.00 -0.23 4.61
N GLN A 30 4.69 0.84 5.00
CA GLN A 30 5.38 0.91 6.30
C GLN A 30 4.41 0.75 7.47
N LEU A 31 3.29 1.49 7.46
CA LEU A 31 2.29 1.44 8.53
C LEU A 31 1.59 0.08 8.63
N MET A 32 1.32 -0.54 7.49
CA MET A 32 0.59 -1.80 7.44
C MET A 32 1.47 -3.03 7.66
N GLY A 33 2.79 -2.87 7.72
CA GLY A 33 3.74 -3.98 7.76
C GLY A 33 3.68 -4.79 6.47
N ILE A 34 3.78 -4.09 5.34
CA ILE A 34 3.76 -4.64 3.98
C ILE A 34 5.13 -4.38 3.35
N ASP A 35 5.63 -5.34 2.57
CA ASP A 35 6.89 -5.22 1.84
C ASP A 35 6.74 -4.46 0.51
N GLU A 36 7.85 -4.23 -0.18
CA GLU A 36 7.85 -3.48 -1.45
C GLU A 36 7.03 -4.15 -2.56
N LYS A 37 6.74 -5.44 -2.44
CA LYS A 37 5.94 -6.22 -3.39
C LYS A 37 4.44 -6.19 -3.06
N GLY A 38 4.06 -5.54 -1.95
CA GLY A 38 2.68 -5.48 -1.50
C GLY A 38 2.25 -6.68 -0.64
N TRP A 39 3.19 -7.50 -0.14
CA TRP A 39 2.88 -8.63 0.73
C TRP A 39 3.04 -8.28 2.21
N PRO A 40 2.15 -8.75 3.11
CA PRO A 40 2.36 -8.60 4.54
C PRO A 40 3.68 -9.24 4.97
N THR A 41 4.46 -8.55 5.80
CA THR A 41 5.70 -9.09 6.35
C THR A 41 5.43 -10.29 7.26
N LYS A 42 6.40 -11.18 7.41
CA LYS A 42 6.31 -12.32 8.33
C LYS A 42 5.97 -11.88 9.76
N GLU A 43 6.63 -10.85 10.28
CA GLU A 43 6.35 -10.27 11.61
C GLU A 43 4.90 -9.80 11.73
N ARG A 44 4.36 -9.15 10.69
CA ARG A 44 2.96 -8.71 10.66
C ARG A 44 2.00 -9.88 10.71
N LEU A 45 2.29 -10.95 9.97
CA LEU A 45 1.48 -12.18 9.98
C LEU A 45 1.55 -12.90 11.33
N GLU A 46 2.72 -12.95 11.96
CA GLU A 46 2.93 -13.56 13.28
C GLU A 46 2.12 -12.84 14.35
N ARG A 47 2.13 -11.50 14.34
CA ARG A 47 1.32 -10.66 15.24
C ARG A 47 -0.17 -10.99 15.21
N PHE A 48 -0.71 -11.42 14.06
CA PHE A 48 -2.12 -11.77 13.91
C PHE A 48 -2.39 -13.29 13.97
N GLY A 49 -1.40 -14.11 14.30
CA GLY A 49 -1.57 -15.56 14.41
C GLY A 49 -1.82 -16.26 13.07
N LEU A 50 -1.42 -15.68 11.94
CA LEU A 50 -1.68 -16.20 10.60
C LEU A 50 -0.63 -17.25 10.15
N GLY A 51 -0.36 -18.22 11.02
CA GLY A 51 0.70 -19.23 10.83
C GLY A 51 0.60 -20.03 9.53
N GLU A 52 -0.62 -20.42 9.13
CA GLU A 52 -0.83 -21.16 7.87
C GLU A 52 -0.50 -20.32 6.64
N LEU A 53 -0.75 -19.01 6.69
CA LEU A 53 -0.39 -18.10 5.61
C LEU A 53 1.13 -17.87 5.55
N ILE A 54 1.79 -17.80 6.71
CA ILE A 54 3.26 -17.72 6.78
C ILE A 54 3.89 -18.93 6.10
N LYS A 55 3.39 -20.14 6.39
CA LYS A 55 3.85 -21.38 5.72
C LYS A 55 3.73 -21.22 4.21
N LYS A 56 2.54 -20.89 3.69
CA LYS A 56 2.30 -20.76 2.24
C LYS A 56 3.18 -19.71 1.55
N LEU A 57 3.46 -18.58 2.21
CA LEU A 57 4.18 -17.46 1.61
C LEU A 57 5.71 -17.55 1.74
N TYR A 58 6.21 -18.15 2.84
CA TYR A 58 7.64 -18.12 3.18
C TYR A 58 8.32 -19.50 3.21
N PHE A 59 7.55 -20.58 3.27
CA PHE A 59 8.05 -21.95 3.35
C PHE A 59 7.42 -22.78 2.22
N LYS A 60 8.13 -22.87 1.09
CA LYS A 60 7.73 -23.73 -0.02
C LYS A 60 8.16 -25.18 0.22
#